data_AF-A0A969SWT5-F1
#
_entry.id   AF-A0A969SWT5-F1
#
_cell.length_a   1.000
_cell.length_b   1.000
_cell.length_c   1.000
_cell.angle_alpha   90.00
_cell.angle_beta   90.00
_cell.angle_gamma   90.00
#
_symmetry.space_group_name_H-M   'P 1'
#
loop_
_entity.id
_entity.type
_entity.pdbx_description
1 polymer ?
#
loop_
_entity_poly.entity_id
_entity_poly.type
_entity_poly.pdbx_seq_one_letter_code
_entity_poly.pdbx_strand_id
1 'polypeptide(L)'
;MTSTNPFSTFGRDSLNWTGLNSHGDFLIEPLMNQNLSQSDDFSHSQREIANSGIEIQFGSSGDDILYGLDGDDLILGLAGNDNLAGNQGNDALLGGQENDWLNGGADNDWLLGNQGADQIVGGAQDDYLFGGQGQDTLNGQSGNDCLWGEVGNDQLNGGTGQDILNGDDGEDVLIDPDGGGSLTGGSGHDEFRIGNGRLPDTPKITIFPPVPDFNITDFTIGEDILTLNFGITFDDLMFLDTDQGTIISTPEREGLVLLEGVSSQDLTEASFQFEDAELTADFQAALDQVLAERNFPGLSASVIMSDGTVWAGTQGVSDLENQTPLKPDDRFVIGSVTKLFTATVVMQLAEEGTLNLDDPMNQWIPGIAERIPNGDQITVRQLVSHTSGVRDYDDSDLGKAIETNPERAQEEWTPEDFIELIYDKEPANSPGQFDYSNTNYTLLGEIIEAATDSDLEAQFQTRIFDPLGLENTFYALPEDIPGGYVKSYYDEDGDGNAPPRRYSQSSSSLSLL
;
A
#
# COMPACT_ATOMS: atom_id res chain seq x y z
N MET A 1 -21.19 -18.57 15.15
CA MET A 1 -21.59 -17.91 13.89
C MET A 1 -23.10 -18.07 13.70
N THR A 2 -23.86 -16.99 13.72
CA THR A 2 -25.24 -16.98 13.22
C THR A 2 -25.18 -17.00 11.70
N SER A 3 -25.70 -18.05 11.09
CA SER A 3 -25.70 -18.31 9.64
C SER A 3 -26.55 -17.29 8.87
N THR A 4 -26.00 -16.10 8.59
CA THR A 4 -26.54 -15.21 7.57
C THR A 4 -26.02 -15.65 6.21
N ASN A 5 -26.94 -15.98 5.30
CA ASN A 5 -26.63 -16.28 3.91
C ASN A 5 -25.98 -15.03 3.28
N PRO A 6 -24.71 -15.06 2.83
CA PRO A 6 -24.11 -13.92 2.13
C PRO A 6 -24.83 -13.67 0.81
N PHE A 7 -25.47 -14.69 0.23
CA PHE A 7 -26.35 -14.53 -0.92
C PHE A 7 -27.73 -13.90 -0.61
N SER A 8 -27.94 -13.32 0.58
CA SER A 8 -29.25 -12.73 0.94
C SER A 8 -29.55 -11.41 0.22
N THR A 9 -28.52 -10.76 -0.32
CA THR A 9 -28.59 -9.61 -1.23
C THR A 9 -28.76 -10.03 -2.70
N PHE A 10 -28.41 -11.27 -3.05
CA PHE A 10 -28.45 -11.81 -4.41
C PHE A 10 -29.85 -12.39 -4.69
N GLY A 11 -30.55 -11.80 -5.67
CA GLY A 11 -31.93 -12.16 -6.00
C GLY A 11 -32.15 -13.68 -6.19
N ARG A 12 -33.20 -14.21 -5.56
CA ARG A 12 -33.53 -15.65 -5.41
C ARG A 12 -33.73 -16.50 -6.68
N ASP A 13 -33.49 -15.97 -7.88
CA ASP A 13 -33.99 -16.60 -9.12
C ASP A 13 -32.95 -17.32 -9.99
N SER A 14 -31.66 -17.41 -9.59
CA SER A 14 -30.61 -18.00 -10.45
C SER A 14 -29.78 -19.15 -9.84
N LEU A 15 -29.72 -19.26 -8.50
CA LEU A 15 -28.77 -20.14 -7.80
C LEU A 15 -29.47 -20.91 -6.67
N ASN A 16 -29.23 -22.22 -6.57
CA ASN A 16 -29.64 -23.02 -5.41
C ASN A 16 -28.44 -23.20 -4.48
N TRP A 17 -28.41 -22.42 -3.39
CA TRP A 17 -27.50 -22.67 -2.28
C TRP A 17 -27.88 -23.99 -1.59
N THR A 18 -26.97 -24.96 -1.59
CA THR A 18 -27.21 -26.29 -0.98
C THR A 18 -26.57 -26.48 0.40
N GLY A 19 -25.77 -25.51 0.84
CA GLY A 19 -25.10 -25.48 2.13
C GLY A 19 -23.63 -25.08 2.00
N LEU A 20 -22.91 -25.18 3.11
CA LEU A 20 -21.46 -25.16 3.15
C LEU A 20 -20.97 -26.59 3.21
N ASN A 21 -19.81 -26.89 2.63
CA ASN A 21 -19.14 -28.16 2.92
C ASN A 21 -18.50 -28.11 4.33
N SER A 22 -17.67 -29.11 4.67
CA SER A 22 -17.03 -29.17 5.99
C SER A 22 -15.98 -28.10 6.24
N HIS A 23 -15.52 -27.39 5.20
CA HIS A 23 -14.45 -26.38 5.25
C HIS A 23 -15.02 -24.95 5.23
N GLY A 24 -16.24 -24.76 4.72
CA GLY A 24 -16.90 -23.45 4.69
C GLY A 24 -17.30 -23.00 3.29
N ASP A 25 -16.99 -23.79 2.27
CA ASP A 25 -17.13 -23.42 0.86
C ASP A 25 -18.59 -23.51 0.40
N PHE A 26 -18.99 -22.61 -0.50
CA PHE A 26 -20.34 -22.63 -1.05
C PHE A 26 -20.56 -23.78 -2.03
N LEU A 27 -21.50 -24.68 -1.68
CA LEU A 27 -22.00 -25.67 -2.63
C LEU A 27 -23.07 -25.04 -3.53
N ILE A 28 -22.62 -24.57 -4.70
CA ILE A 28 -23.47 -24.04 -5.76
C ILE A 28 -23.69 -25.12 -6.82
N GLU A 29 -24.94 -25.55 -7.01
CA GLU A 29 -25.30 -26.33 -8.20
C GLU A 29 -25.93 -25.43 -9.28
N PRO A 30 -25.40 -25.42 -10.52
CA PRO A 30 -26.04 -24.71 -11.61
C PRO A 30 -27.38 -25.38 -11.95
N LEU A 31 -28.44 -24.59 -12.08
CA LEU A 31 -29.63 -25.04 -12.82
C LEU A 31 -29.20 -25.26 -14.27
N MET A 32 -28.85 -26.50 -14.64
CA MET A 32 -28.74 -26.90 -16.05
C MET A 32 -30.10 -26.76 -16.72
N ASN A 33 -30.42 -25.55 -17.16
CA ASN A 33 -31.53 -25.32 -18.07
C ASN A 33 -31.06 -25.84 -19.44
N GLN A 34 -31.57 -27.00 -19.85
CA GLN A 34 -31.17 -27.74 -21.06
C GLN A 34 -31.47 -27.02 -22.41
N ASN A 35 -31.43 -25.68 -22.47
CA ASN A 35 -31.83 -24.91 -23.65
C ASN A 35 -30.91 -23.73 -24.02
N LEU A 36 -29.70 -23.61 -23.47
CA LEU A 36 -28.69 -22.72 -24.05
C LEU A 36 -27.88 -23.53 -25.06
N SER A 37 -28.21 -23.35 -26.34
CA SER A 37 -27.49 -23.98 -27.43
C SER A 37 -26.07 -23.41 -27.53
N GLN A 38 -25.09 -24.31 -27.66
CA GLN A 38 -23.75 -24.03 -28.18
C GLN A 38 -23.81 -23.12 -29.41
N SER A 39 -23.64 -21.81 -29.26
CA SER A 39 -23.29 -20.91 -30.38
C SER A 39 -22.90 -19.47 -30.02
N ASP A 40 -23.01 -19.03 -28.76
CA ASP A 40 -22.67 -17.64 -28.45
C ASP A 40 -21.19 -17.55 -28.07
N ASP A 41 -20.38 -17.55 -29.13
CA ASP A 41 -18.99 -17.12 -29.19
C ASP A 41 -18.93 -15.64 -28.77
N PHE A 42 -18.61 -15.35 -27.50
CA PHE A 42 -18.42 -13.99 -26.98
C PHE A 42 -17.03 -13.45 -27.39
N SER A 43 -16.75 -13.44 -28.70
CA SER A 43 -15.58 -12.75 -29.22
C SER A 43 -15.80 -11.22 -29.13
N HIS A 44 -15.02 -10.55 -28.28
CA HIS A 44 -14.59 -9.15 -28.41
C HIS A 44 -15.67 -8.14 -28.88
N SER A 45 -16.49 -7.64 -27.96
CA SER A 45 -16.91 -6.23 -27.99
C SER A 45 -17.51 -5.83 -26.65
N GLN A 46 -16.83 -4.90 -25.98
CA GLN A 46 -17.39 -4.05 -24.94
C GLN A 46 -18.85 -3.69 -25.26
N ARG A 47 -19.74 -3.98 -24.31
CA ARG A 47 -21.05 -3.33 -24.25
C ARG A 47 -21.22 -2.79 -22.84
N GLU A 48 -20.92 -1.51 -22.72
CA GLU A 48 -21.44 -0.63 -21.67
C GLU A 48 -22.90 -0.98 -21.35
N ILE A 49 -23.12 -1.45 -20.13
CA ILE A 49 -24.31 -1.10 -19.38
C ILE A 49 -23.81 -0.55 -18.05
N ALA A 50 -23.63 0.76 -17.99
CA ALA A 50 -23.65 1.46 -16.72
C ALA A 50 -24.99 1.15 -16.03
N ASN A 51 -24.98 0.24 -15.07
CA ASN A 51 -26.07 0.04 -14.13
C ASN A 51 -25.46 -0.41 -12.81
N SER A 52 -25.65 0.42 -11.79
CA SER A 52 -25.34 0.18 -10.38
C SER A 52 -26.12 -1.02 -9.81
N GLY A 53 -25.82 -2.23 -10.23
CA GLY A 53 -26.43 -3.45 -9.71
C GLY A 53 -25.82 -4.70 -10.30
N ILE A 54 -25.96 -5.80 -9.56
CA ILE A 54 -25.30 -7.09 -9.79
C ILE A 54 -25.24 -7.52 -11.27
N GLU A 55 -24.04 -7.52 -11.84
CA GLU A 55 -23.71 -8.14 -13.12
C GLU A 55 -23.34 -9.61 -12.91
N ILE A 56 -23.77 -10.49 -13.83
CA ILE A 56 -23.33 -11.89 -13.83
C ILE A 56 -22.63 -12.15 -15.17
N GLN A 57 -21.35 -12.46 -15.11
CA GLN A 57 -20.49 -12.71 -16.26
C GLN A 57 -19.98 -14.15 -16.26
N PHE A 58 -19.95 -14.77 -17.43
CA PHE A 58 -19.44 -16.13 -17.64
C PHE A 58 -18.36 -16.10 -18.72
N GLY A 59 -17.22 -16.69 -18.41
CA GLY A 59 -16.19 -17.07 -19.36
C GLY A 59 -16.61 -18.27 -20.19
N SER A 60 -15.63 -18.84 -20.86
CA SER A 60 -15.76 -19.83 -21.90
C SER A 60 -15.09 -21.14 -21.46
N SER A 61 -14.35 -21.78 -22.34
CA SER A 61 -13.54 -22.96 -22.00
C SER A 61 -12.09 -22.76 -22.42
N GLY A 62 -11.67 -21.53 -22.61
CA GLY A 62 -10.29 -21.13 -22.85
C GLY A 62 -10.06 -19.76 -22.25
N ASP A 63 -8.82 -19.32 -22.25
CA ASP A 63 -8.36 -18.11 -21.55
C ASP A 63 -9.20 -16.86 -21.84
N ASP A 64 -9.86 -16.33 -20.81
CA ASP A 64 -10.74 -15.17 -20.86
C ASP A 64 -10.20 -13.97 -20.06
N ILE A 65 -10.70 -12.78 -20.39
CA ILE A 65 -10.45 -11.55 -19.62
C ILE A 65 -11.81 -10.92 -19.32
N LEU A 66 -12.17 -10.87 -18.04
CA LEU A 66 -13.49 -10.53 -17.55
C LEU A 66 -13.39 -9.38 -16.53
N TYR A 67 -14.30 -8.41 -16.61
CA TYR A 67 -14.33 -7.21 -15.77
C TYR A 67 -15.75 -6.93 -15.25
N GLY A 68 -15.89 -6.68 -13.95
CA GLY A 68 -17.15 -6.32 -13.27
C GLY A 68 -17.56 -4.85 -13.46
N LEU A 69 -16.60 -3.94 -13.27
CA LEU A 69 -16.78 -2.47 -13.27
C LEU A 69 -17.30 -1.98 -11.91
N ASP A 70 -18.36 -1.17 -11.88
CA ASP A 70 -18.95 -0.67 -10.63
C ASP A 70 -20.20 -1.49 -10.28
N GLY A 71 -20.25 -2.06 -9.08
CA GLY A 71 -21.38 -2.83 -8.58
C GLY A 71 -20.92 -4.13 -7.91
N ASP A 72 -21.85 -4.81 -7.22
CA ASP A 72 -21.56 -6.14 -6.63
C ASP A 72 -21.70 -7.23 -7.72
N ASP A 73 -20.63 -7.73 -8.31
CA ASP A 73 -20.66 -8.60 -9.49
C ASP A 73 -20.39 -10.09 -9.19
N LEU A 74 -20.84 -10.97 -10.08
CA LEU A 74 -20.50 -12.40 -10.07
C LEU A 74 -19.81 -12.77 -11.38
N ILE A 75 -18.53 -13.13 -11.30
CA ILE A 75 -17.70 -13.46 -12.46
C ILE A 75 -17.24 -14.93 -12.36
N LEU A 76 -17.45 -15.70 -13.42
CA LEU A 76 -17.14 -17.12 -13.50
C LEU A 76 -16.22 -17.40 -14.70
N GLY A 77 -14.93 -17.68 -14.50
CA GLY A 77 -13.96 -17.97 -15.58
C GLY A 77 -14.21 -19.31 -16.29
N LEU A 78 -14.52 -20.34 -15.49
CA LEU A 78 -14.82 -21.73 -15.88
C LEU A 78 -13.59 -22.57 -16.18
N ALA A 79 -13.02 -22.50 -17.38
CA ALA A 79 -11.87 -23.31 -17.73
C ALA A 79 -10.99 -22.53 -18.71
N GLY A 80 -9.68 -22.60 -18.52
CA GLY A 80 -8.74 -21.70 -19.20
C GLY A 80 -7.90 -20.99 -18.16
N ASN A 81 -6.85 -20.28 -18.59
CA ASN A 81 -6.12 -19.41 -17.69
C ASN A 81 -6.75 -18.01 -17.77
N ASP A 82 -7.62 -17.70 -16.82
CA ASP A 82 -8.49 -16.54 -16.88
C ASP A 82 -7.93 -15.34 -16.11
N ASN A 83 -8.30 -14.13 -16.53
CA ASN A 83 -8.01 -12.89 -15.82
C ASN A 83 -9.32 -12.21 -15.43
N LEU A 84 -9.63 -12.23 -14.13
CA LEU A 84 -10.89 -11.75 -13.58
C LEU A 84 -10.64 -10.52 -12.70
N ALA A 85 -11.37 -9.43 -12.93
CA ALA A 85 -11.30 -8.24 -12.08
C ALA A 85 -12.70 -7.73 -11.69
N GLY A 86 -12.99 -7.64 -10.39
CA GLY A 86 -14.25 -7.10 -9.86
C GLY A 86 -14.33 -5.58 -10.03
N ASN A 87 -13.32 -4.88 -9.50
CA ASN A 87 -13.17 -3.43 -9.40
C ASN A 87 -13.92 -2.83 -8.20
N GLN A 88 -15.01 -2.07 -8.36
CA GLN A 88 -15.69 -1.44 -7.22
C GLN A 88 -16.95 -2.21 -6.85
N GLY A 89 -17.07 -2.64 -5.60
CA GLY A 89 -18.28 -3.29 -5.09
C GLY A 89 -17.93 -4.60 -4.39
N ASN A 90 -18.92 -5.26 -3.78
CA ASN A 90 -18.68 -6.54 -3.11
C ASN A 90 -18.85 -7.67 -4.12
N ASP A 91 -17.74 -8.08 -4.73
CA ASP A 91 -17.69 -8.97 -5.87
C ASP A 91 -17.51 -10.44 -5.47
N ALA A 92 -17.93 -11.34 -6.36
CA ALA A 92 -17.71 -12.78 -6.26
C ALA A 92 -17.03 -13.29 -7.53
N LEU A 93 -15.75 -13.68 -7.43
CA LEU A 93 -14.95 -14.16 -8.56
C LEU A 93 -14.61 -15.64 -8.38
N LEU A 94 -14.87 -16.45 -9.40
CA LEU A 94 -14.44 -17.86 -9.43
C LEU A 94 -13.60 -18.11 -10.69
N GLY A 95 -12.33 -18.52 -10.51
CA GLY A 95 -11.40 -18.86 -11.59
C GLY A 95 -11.87 -20.07 -12.36
N GLY A 96 -11.73 -21.26 -11.77
CA GLY A 96 -12.32 -22.49 -12.29
C GLY A 96 -11.30 -23.61 -12.48
N GLN A 97 -10.79 -23.79 -13.71
CA GLN A 97 -9.81 -24.83 -14.02
C GLN A 97 -8.63 -24.22 -14.72
N GLU A 98 -7.43 -24.72 -14.41
CA GLU A 98 -6.14 -24.19 -14.86
C GLU A 98 -5.78 -22.92 -14.07
N ASN A 99 -4.71 -22.21 -14.47
CA ASN A 99 -4.11 -21.21 -13.60
C ASN A 99 -4.73 -19.83 -13.85
N ASP A 100 -5.43 -19.31 -12.84
CA ASP A 100 -6.20 -18.08 -12.95
C ASP A 100 -5.55 -16.91 -12.22
N TRP A 101 -5.87 -15.68 -12.66
CA TRP A 101 -5.57 -14.44 -11.95
C TRP A 101 -6.87 -13.75 -11.57
N LEU A 102 -7.11 -13.56 -10.27
CA LEU A 102 -8.31 -12.93 -9.73
C LEU A 102 -7.92 -11.68 -8.93
N ASN A 103 -8.66 -10.60 -9.12
CA ASN A 103 -8.53 -9.36 -8.36
C ASN A 103 -9.91 -8.83 -7.96
N GLY A 104 -10.19 -8.74 -6.66
CA GLY A 104 -11.45 -8.26 -6.11
C GLY A 104 -11.60 -6.77 -6.39
N GLY A 105 -10.68 -5.99 -5.84
CA GLY A 105 -10.59 -4.56 -6.08
C GLY A 105 -10.84 -3.76 -4.81
N ALA A 106 -11.99 -3.11 -4.71
CA ALA A 106 -12.36 -2.31 -3.56
C ALA A 106 -13.72 -2.75 -3.01
N ASP A 107 -13.87 -2.65 -1.69
CA ASP A 107 -14.98 -3.22 -0.92
C ASP A 107 -14.77 -4.72 -0.64
N ASN A 108 -15.73 -5.40 0.00
CA ASN A 108 -15.49 -6.72 0.59
C ASN A 108 -15.80 -7.82 -0.43
N ASP A 109 -14.78 -8.51 -0.89
CA ASP A 109 -14.87 -9.45 -2.00
C ASP A 109 -14.80 -10.92 -1.55
N TRP A 110 -15.30 -11.80 -2.42
CA TRP A 110 -15.22 -13.25 -2.27
C TRP A 110 -14.57 -13.89 -3.50
N LEU A 111 -13.38 -14.45 -3.36
CA LEU A 111 -12.57 -14.96 -4.47
C LEU A 111 -12.22 -16.43 -4.26
N LEU A 112 -12.41 -17.25 -5.31
CA LEU A 112 -12.09 -18.69 -5.29
C LEU A 112 -11.35 -19.11 -6.57
N GLY A 113 -10.10 -19.55 -6.44
CA GLY A 113 -9.27 -20.06 -7.54
C GLY A 113 -9.83 -21.37 -8.14
N ASN A 114 -10.10 -22.35 -7.28
CA ASN A 114 -10.56 -23.73 -7.56
C ASN A 114 -9.45 -24.73 -7.94
N GLN A 115 -9.08 -24.89 -9.20
CA GLN A 115 -8.10 -25.90 -9.63
C GLN A 115 -7.05 -25.21 -10.47
N GLY A 116 -5.81 -25.20 -10.04
CA GLY A 116 -4.78 -24.45 -10.74
C GLY A 116 -3.71 -23.98 -9.78
N ALA A 117 -2.65 -23.40 -10.31
CA ALA A 117 -1.78 -22.55 -9.52
C ALA A 117 -2.24 -21.10 -9.72
N ASP A 118 -3.10 -20.64 -8.83
CA ASP A 118 -3.87 -19.41 -8.96
C ASP A 118 -3.17 -18.22 -8.27
N GLN A 119 -3.44 -17.02 -8.78
CA GLN A 119 -3.01 -15.76 -8.18
C GLN A 119 -4.25 -14.95 -7.81
N ILE A 120 -4.45 -14.74 -6.51
CA ILE A 120 -5.66 -14.14 -5.97
C ILE A 120 -5.28 -12.91 -5.15
N VAL A 121 -5.91 -11.78 -5.47
CA VAL A 121 -5.72 -10.50 -4.79
C VAL A 121 -7.08 -10.01 -4.29
N GLY A 122 -7.23 -9.80 -2.98
CA GLY A 122 -8.46 -9.25 -2.38
C GLY A 122 -8.61 -7.79 -2.75
N GLY A 123 -7.79 -6.94 -2.16
CA GLY A 123 -7.75 -5.52 -2.45
C GLY A 123 -7.99 -4.68 -1.20
N ALA A 124 -8.95 -3.77 -1.24
CA ALA A 124 -9.25 -2.89 -0.10
C ALA A 124 -10.53 -3.33 0.61
N GLN A 125 -10.52 -3.30 1.94
CA GLN A 125 -11.55 -3.78 2.88
C GLN A 125 -11.42 -5.29 3.18
N ASP A 126 -12.40 -5.85 3.90
CA ASP A 126 -12.30 -7.19 4.49
C ASP A 126 -12.68 -8.28 3.47
N ASP A 127 -11.70 -9.00 2.93
CA ASP A 127 -11.88 -9.96 1.85
C ASP A 127 -11.87 -11.43 2.29
N TYR A 128 -12.45 -12.30 1.45
CA TYR A 128 -12.40 -13.76 1.61
C TYR A 128 -11.77 -14.42 0.39
N LEU A 129 -10.60 -15.03 0.56
CA LEU A 129 -9.82 -15.64 -0.51
C LEU A 129 -9.65 -17.15 -0.26
N PHE A 130 -9.87 -17.94 -1.30
CA PHE A 130 -9.72 -19.40 -1.28
C PHE A 130 -8.89 -19.82 -2.49
N GLY A 131 -7.73 -20.46 -2.27
CA GLY A 131 -6.83 -20.94 -3.32
C GLY A 131 -7.48 -22.10 -4.08
N GLY A 132 -7.70 -23.20 -3.38
CA GLY A 132 -8.32 -24.38 -3.96
C GLY A 132 -7.31 -25.52 -4.07
N GLN A 133 -7.20 -26.12 -5.24
CA GLN A 133 -6.23 -27.18 -5.51
C GLN A 133 -5.09 -26.63 -6.35
N GLY A 134 -3.88 -26.60 -5.81
CA GLY A 134 -2.67 -26.48 -6.60
C GLY A 134 -1.49 -25.90 -5.83
N GLN A 135 -1.00 -24.75 -6.26
CA GLN A 135 0.09 -24.02 -5.59
C GLN A 135 -0.23 -22.55 -5.77
N ASP A 136 -0.97 -22.02 -4.82
CA ASP A 136 -1.68 -20.78 -4.97
C ASP A 136 -0.93 -19.63 -4.30
N THR A 137 -1.20 -18.41 -4.76
CA THR A 137 -0.68 -17.20 -4.15
C THR A 137 -1.84 -16.27 -3.85
N LEU A 138 -2.11 -16.07 -2.56
CA LEU A 138 -3.21 -15.26 -2.04
C LEU A 138 -2.64 -14.02 -1.36
N ASN A 139 -3.21 -12.85 -1.67
CA ASN A 139 -2.82 -11.58 -1.07
C ASN A 139 -4.07 -10.77 -0.70
N GLY A 140 -4.33 -10.60 0.59
CA GLY A 140 -5.47 -9.83 1.11
C GLY A 140 -5.35 -8.34 0.82
N GLN A 141 -4.13 -7.80 0.91
CA GLN A 141 -3.80 -6.38 0.84
C GLN A 141 -4.22 -5.58 2.08
N SER A 142 -5.35 -4.88 2.09
CA SER A 142 -5.69 -3.99 3.20
C SER A 142 -7.09 -4.26 3.73
N GLY A 143 -7.22 -4.58 5.01
CA GLY A 143 -8.49 -5.01 5.58
C GLY A 143 -8.26 -6.08 6.64
N ASN A 144 -9.31 -6.65 7.19
CA ASN A 144 -9.21 -7.84 8.03
C ASN A 144 -9.62 -9.05 7.18
N ASP A 145 -8.64 -9.61 6.51
CA ASP A 145 -8.86 -10.59 5.45
C ASP A 145 -8.90 -12.02 5.99
N CYS A 146 -9.57 -12.90 5.26
CA CYS A 146 -9.60 -14.31 5.55
C CYS A 146 -9.12 -15.12 4.34
N LEU A 147 -7.96 -15.77 4.47
CA LEU A 147 -7.28 -16.49 3.40
C LEU A 147 -7.18 -17.99 3.74
N TRP A 148 -7.57 -18.84 2.78
CA TRP A 148 -7.42 -20.29 2.83
C TRP A 148 -6.64 -20.80 1.62
N GLY A 149 -5.48 -21.46 1.83
CA GLY A 149 -4.71 -22.11 0.77
C GLY A 149 -5.44 -23.32 0.19
N GLU A 150 -6.00 -24.13 1.10
CA GLU A 150 -6.66 -25.41 0.83
C GLU A 150 -5.69 -26.55 0.50
N VAL A 151 -5.57 -27.00 -0.75
CA VAL A 151 -4.77 -28.18 -1.09
C VAL A 151 -3.62 -27.76 -1.98
N GLY A 152 -2.40 -27.84 -1.48
CA GLY A 152 -1.27 -27.34 -2.25
C GLY A 152 -0.18 -26.80 -1.36
N ASN A 153 0.96 -26.47 -1.96
CA ASN A 153 1.97 -25.68 -1.24
C ASN A 153 1.74 -24.23 -1.61
N ASP A 154 1.13 -23.48 -0.70
CA ASP A 154 0.55 -22.18 -0.96
C ASP A 154 1.34 -21.05 -0.29
N GLN A 155 1.18 -19.84 -0.83
CA GLN A 155 1.70 -18.61 -0.24
C GLN A 155 0.54 -17.68 0.09
N LEU A 156 0.32 -17.42 1.37
CA LEU A 156 -0.74 -16.55 1.86
C LEU A 156 -0.13 -15.31 2.47
N ASN A 157 -0.54 -14.12 2.02
CA ASN A 157 -0.14 -12.85 2.60
C ASN A 157 -1.39 -12.07 3.02
N GLY A 158 -1.57 -11.87 4.32
CA GLY A 158 -2.69 -11.09 4.85
C GLY A 158 -2.62 -9.63 4.44
N GLY A 159 -1.42 -9.05 4.49
CA GLY A 159 -1.22 -7.62 4.21
C GLY A 159 -1.37 -6.80 5.49
N THR A 160 -2.16 -5.72 5.44
CA THR A 160 -2.37 -4.81 6.57
C THR A 160 -3.73 -5.06 7.22
N GLY A 161 -3.75 -5.27 8.54
CA GLY A 161 -4.97 -5.43 9.33
C GLY A 161 -4.90 -6.65 10.24
N GLN A 162 -6.04 -7.14 10.73
CA GLN A 162 -6.12 -8.33 11.57
C GLN A 162 -6.62 -9.54 10.77
N ASP A 163 -5.69 -10.27 10.19
CA ASP A 163 -6.05 -11.30 9.20
C ASP A 163 -6.20 -12.71 9.80
N ILE A 164 -6.90 -13.58 9.08
CA ILE A 164 -7.01 -15.00 9.38
C ILE A 164 -6.44 -15.78 8.21
N LEU A 165 -5.33 -16.47 8.42
CA LEU A 165 -4.68 -17.28 7.38
C LEU A 165 -4.72 -18.76 7.77
N ASN A 166 -5.10 -19.62 6.83
CA ASN A 166 -5.06 -21.07 6.98
C ASN A 166 -4.41 -21.73 5.74
N GLY A 167 -3.29 -22.43 5.93
CA GLY A 167 -2.62 -23.16 4.85
C GLY A 167 -3.40 -24.41 4.41
N ASP A 168 -4.00 -25.12 5.37
CA ASP A 168 -4.66 -26.42 5.20
C ASP A 168 -3.70 -27.56 4.81
N ASP A 169 -3.78 -28.17 3.62
CA ASP A 169 -2.98 -29.36 3.26
C ASP A 169 -1.78 -28.97 2.39
N GLY A 170 -0.57 -28.92 2.95
CA GLY A 170 0.65 -28.70 2.18
C GLY A 170 1.82 -28.15 2.97
N GLU A 171 2.91 -27.81 2.28
CA GLU A 171 4.00 -27.03 2.90
C GLU A 171 3.77 -25.56 2.54
N ASP A 172 3.22 -24.80 3.49
CA ASP A 172 2.69 -23.46 3.22
C ASP A 172 3.56 -22.35 3.80
N VAL A 173 3.48 -21.17 3.19
CA VAL A 173 4.11 -19.95 3.71
C VAL A 173 3.02 -18.94 4.04
N LEU A 174 2.86 -18.65 5.33
CA LEU A 174 1.86 -17.71 5.83
C LEU A 174 2.56 -16.43 6.29
N ILE A 175 2.21 -15.30 5.68
CA ILE A 175 2.83 -14.00 5.88
C ILE A 175 1.80 -13.03 6.46
N ASP A 176 2.07 -12.53 7.66
CA ASP A 176 1.27 -11.46 8.30
C ASP A 176 2.24 -10.39 8.86
N PRO A 177 2.52 -9.32 8.10
CA PRO A 177 3.54 -8.33 8.44
C PRO A 177 3.11 -7.36 9.57
N ASP A 178 1.82 -7.11 9.75
CA ASP A 178 1.32 -6.23 10.82
C ASP A 178 1.04 -7.01 12.11
N GLY A 179 0.69 -8.29 11.99
CA GLY A 179 0.22 -9.13 13.07
C GLY A 179 -1.13 -8.65 13.61
N GLY A 180 -1.64 -9.29 14.66
CA GLY A 180 -2.98 -9.00 15.20
C GLY A 180 -4.06 -10.00 14.79
N GLY A 181 -3.70 -10.93 13.91
CA GLY A 181 -4.53 -12.01 13.38
C GLY A 181 -4.31 -13.41 13.96
N SER A 182 -4.76 -14.43 13.23
CA SER A 182 -4.61 -15.85 13.57
C SER A 182 -4.10 -16.65 12.38
N LEU A 183 -3.01 -17.40 12.59
CA LEU A 183 -2.40 -18.24 11.55
C LEU A 183 -2.54 -19.72 11.93
N THR A 184 -2.87 -20.54 10.95
CA THR A 184 -2.98 -22.00 11.05
C THR A 184 -2.24 -22.59 9.86
N GLY A 185 -1.20 -23.38 10.11
CA GLY A 185 -0.42 -24.00 9.03
C GLY A 185 -1.21 -25.14 8.38
N GLY A 186 -1.80 -25.99 9.22
CA GLY A 186 -2.52 -27.17 8.79
C GLY A 186 -1.62 -28.40 8.83
N SER A 187 -1.52 -29.12 7.71
CA SER A 187 -0.74 -30.34 7.61
C SER A 187 0.43 -30.18 6.65
N GLY A 188 1.64 -30.28 7.18
CA GLY A 188 2.86 -30.28 6.40
C GLY A 188 3.98 -29.60 7.17
N HIS A 189 4.88 -28.95 6.45
CA HIS A 189 6.01 -28.22 7.02
C HIS A 189 5.82 -26.75 6.71
N ASP A 190 5.29 -26.00 7.68
CA ASP A 190 4.81 -24.66 7.41
C ASP A 190 5.80 -23.58 7.88
N GLU A 191 5.84 -22.48 7.14
CA GLU A 191 6.63 -21.30 7.46
C GLU A 191 5.71 -20.13 7.82
N PHE A 192 5.77 -19.70 9.07
CA PHE A 192 5.05 -18.52 9.55
C PHE A 192 6.00 -17.31 9.53
N ARG A 193 5.80 -16.37 8.60
CA ARG A 193 6.56 -15.13 8.51
C ARG A 193 5.77 -14.00 9.13
N ILE A 194 6.19 -13.56 10.30
CA ILE A 194 5.48 -12.52 11.03
C ILE A 194 6.33 -11.28 11.11
N GLY A 195 5.71 -10.15 10.78
CA GLY A 195 6.39 -8.90 10.93
C GLY A 195 6.56 -8.53 12.40
N ASN A 196 7.60 -7.74 12.70
CA ASN A 196 7.76 -7.20 14.03
C ASN A 196 6.61 -6.25 14.42
N GLY A 197 5.74 -5.87 13.48
CA GLY A 197 4.44 -5.22 13.67
C GLY A 197 4.52 -3.92 14.46
N ARG A 198 4.26 -2.81 13.78
CA ARG A 198 4.02 -1.51 14.38
C ARG A 198 2.81 -1.62 15.30
N LEU A 199 2.98 -1.37 16.60
CA LEU A 199 1.83 -1.02 17.42
C LEU A 199 1.34 0.39 17.03
N PRO A 200 0.05 0.58 16.71
CA PRO A 200 -0.55 1.90 16.70
C PRO A 200 -0.57 2.41 18.15
N ASP A 201 0.40 3.25 18.50
CA ASP A 201 0.40 4.15 19.67
C ASP A 201 -0.04 3.57 21.03
N THR A 202 -0.01 2.25 21.25
CA THR A 202 -0.23 1.72 22.59
C THR A 202 1.08 1.92 23.37
N PRO A 203 1.07 2.79 24.39
CA PRO A 203 2.28 3.07 25.15
C PRO A 203 2.78 1.76 25.76
N LYS A 204 4.10 1.66 25.95
CA LYS A 204 4.74 0.69 26.86
C LYS A 204 3.93 0.62 28.16
N ILE A 205 3.02 -0.33 28.28
CA ILE A 205 2.27 -0.60 29.51
C ILE A 205 2.54 -2.06 29.83
N THR A 206 3.57 -2.27 30.63
CA THR A 206 3.56 -2.95 31.94
C THR A 206 2.32 -3.80 32.29
N ILE A 207 1.91 -4.76 31.46
CA ILE A 207 0.93 -5.80 31.83
C ILE A 207 1.68 -7.13 31.89
N PHE A 208 1.73 -7.73 33.07
CA PHE A 208 2.16 -9.11 33.25
C PHE A 208 0.91 -9.96 33.61
N PRO A 209 0.56 -10.98 32.82
CA PRO A 209 1.22 -11.41 31.58
C PRO A 209 0.88 -10.49 30.38
N PRO A 210 1.78 -10.39 29.37
CA PRO A 210 1.46 -9.77 28.08
C PRO A 210 0.22 -10.42 27.47
N VAL A 211 -0.61 -9.62 26.81
CA VAL A 211 -1.74 -10.11 26.01
C VAL A 211 -1.22 -10.23 24.59
N PRO A 212 -1.13 -11.45 24.02
CA PRO A 212 -0.76 -11.61 22.62
C PRO A 212 -1.92 -11.11 21.77
N ASP A 213 -1.61 -10.23 20.81
CA ASP A 213 -2.59 -9.78 19.81
C ASP A 213 -2.65 -10.78 18.62
N PHE A 214 -1.76 -11.77 18.60
CA PHE A 214 -1.47 -12.61 17.45
C PHE A 214 -1.17 -14.06 17.86
N ASN A 215 -1.81 -15.03 17.21
CA ASN A 215 -1.71 -16.44 17.58
C ASN A 215 -1.38 -17.34 16.38
N ILE A 216 -0.50 -18.32 16.59
CA ILE A 216 -0.33 -19.47 15.71
C ILE A 216 -0.96 -20.68 16.41
N THR A 217 -1.93 -21.31 15.77
CA THR A 217 -2.86 -22.24 16.45
C THR A 217 -2.39 -23.70 16.49
N ASP A 218 -1.46 -24.09 15.61
CA ASP A 218 -1.09 -25.48 15.38
C ASP A 218 0.41 -25.74 15.13
N PHE A 219 1.28 -24.81 15.55
CA PHE A 219 2.73 -24.90 15.36
C PHE A 219 3.32 -26.24 15.84
N THR A 220 3.90 -27.00 14.90
CA THR A 220 4.45 -28.34 15.10
C THR A 220 5.98 -28.30 15.23
N ILE A 221 6.47 -28.64 16.43
CA ILE A 221 7.91 -28.63 16.74
C ILE A 221 8.71 -29.57 15.83
N GLY A 222 9.70 -29.01 15.14
CA GLY A 222 10.62 -29.74 14.27
C GLY A 222 10.06 -30.02 12.88
N GLU A 223 8.84 -29.57 12.61
CA GLU A 223 8.24 -29.55 11.29
C GLU A 223 8.10 -28.11 10.80
N ASP A 224 7.52 -27.24 11.63
CA ASP A 224 7.26 -25.84 11.29
C ASP A 224 8.37 -24.89 11.72
N ILE A 225 8.41 -23.73 11.06
CA ILE A 225 9.38 -22.67 11.29
C ILE A 225 8.66 -21.35 11.52
N LEU A 226 9.04 -20.65 12.59
CA LEU A 226 8.66 -19.25 12.80
C LEU A 226 9.78 -18.34 12.27
N THR A 227 9.51 -17.68 11.16
CA THR A 227 10.42 -16.70 10.57
C THR A 227 10.16 -15.32 11.16
N LEU A 228 11.21 -14.74 11.74
CA LEU A 228 11.18 -13.40 12.33
C LEU A 228 11.99 -12.42 11.48
N ASN A 229 11.43 -11.22 11.31
CA ASN A 229 12.05 -10.14 10.55
C ASN A 229 13.43 -9.74 11.10
N PHE A 230 14.21 -9.09 10.22
CA PHE A 230 15.58 -8.64 10.42
C PHE A 230 15.92 -8.05 11.80
N GLY A 231 17.14 -8.34 12.27
CA GLY A 231 17.76 -7.70 13.44
C GLY A 231 17.54 -8.39 14.79
N ILE A 232 16.80 -9.50 14.80
CA ILE A 232 16.54 -10.32 16.00
C ILE A 232 17.33 -11.62 15.89
N THR A 233 17.90 -12.06 17.00
CA THR A 233 18.51 -13.40 17.13
C THR A 233 17.74 -14.24 18.14
N PHE A 234 17.99 -15.55 18.16
CA PHE A 234 17.36 -16.44 19.13
C PHE A 234 17.64 -16.02 20.59
N ASP A 235 18.83 -15.47 20.86
CA ASP A 235 19.22 -15.00 22.20
C ASP A 235 18.44 -13.76 22.64
N ASP A 236 17.82 -13.02 21.71
CA ASP A 236 17.01 -11.83 22.00
C ASP A 236 15.57 -12.18 22.39
N LEU A 237 15.14 -13.43 22.12
CA LEU A 237 13.77 -13.87 22.37
C LEU A 237 13.50 -14.11 23.85
N MET A 238 12.34 -13.63 24.31
CA MET A 238 11.82 -13.85 25.65
C MET A 238 10.59 -14.76 25.57
N PHE A 239 10.59 -15.83 26.35
CA PHE A 239 9.52 -16.82 26.38
C PHE A 239 8.73 -16.75 27.69
N LEU A 240 7.39 -16.81 27.59
CA LEU A 240 6.49 -16.91 28.72
C LEU A 240 5.46 -18.01 28.49
N ASP A 241 5.57 -19.11 29.24
CA ASP A 241 4.56 -20.17 29.22
C ASP A 241 3.28 -19.75 29.94
N THR A 242 2.15 -20.10 29.32
CA THR A 242 0.79 -19.87 29.81
C THR A 242 -0.02 -21.17 29.78
N ASP A 243 -1.28 -21.13 30.23
CA ASP A 243 -2.20 -22.28 30.10
C ASP A 243 -2.61 -22.55 28.64
N GLN A 244 -2.43 -21.59 27.73
CA GLN A 244 -2.78 -21.73 26.31
C GLN A 244 -1.58 -22.14 25.44
N GLY A 245 -0.35 -21.94 25.90
CA GLY A 245 0.86 -22.13 25.10
C GLY A 245 1.96 -21.15 25.49
N THR A 246 2.92 -20.93 24.61
CA THR A 246 4.07 -20.03 24.87
C THR A 246 3.91 -18.70 24.16
N ILE A 247 3.95 -17.61 24.94
CA ILE A 247 4.08 -16.26 24.39
C ILE A 247 5.56 -15.99 24.12
N ILE A 248 5.87 -15.56 22.91
CA ILE A 248 7.18 -15.09 22.47
C ILE A 248 7.15 -13.56 22.45
N SER A 249 8.24 -12.95 22.88
CA SER A 249 8.44 -11.50 22.87
C SER A 249 9.85 -11.17 22.42
N THR A 250 10.02 -9.97 21.87
CA THR A 250 11.31 -9.43 21.44
C THR A 250 11.69 -8.25 22.33
N PRO A 251 12.93 -7.73 22.28
CA PRO A 251 13.29 -6.53 23.04
C PRO A 251 12.45 -5.30 22.69
N GLU A 252 11.89 -5.29 21.48
CA GLU A 252 11.13 -4.18 20.91
C GLU A 252 9.61 -4.36 21.03
N ARG A 253 9.12 -5.61 21.12
CA ARG A 253 7.69 -5.96 21.20
C ARG A 253 7.40 -7.04 22.25
N GLU A 254 6.66 -6.66 23.30
CA GLU A 254 6.09 -7.62 24.25
C GLU A 254 4.86 -8.29 23.62
N GLY A 255 4.70 -9.61 23.83
CA GLY A 255 3.55 -10.36 23.32
C GLY A 255 3.50 -10.47 21.80
N LEU A 256 4.65 -10.60 21.13
CA LEU A 256 4.76 -10.70 19.68
C LEU A 256 3.82 -11.78 19.11
N VAL A 257 3.88 -12.99 19.65
CA VAL A 257 3.08 -14.14 19.19
C VAL A 257 2.82 -15.11 20.32
N LEU A 258 1.63 -15.71 20.34
CA LEU A 258 1.32 -16.91 21.09
C LEU A 258 1.41 -18.13 20.17
N LEU A 259 2.28 -19.08 20.52
CA LEU A 259 2.24 -20.43 19.95
C LEU A 259 1.31 -21.29 20.82
N GLU A 260 0.09 -21.53 20.34
CA GLU A 260 -0.90 -22.30 21.08
C GLU A 260 -0.49 -23.77 21.23
N GLY A 261 -0.67 -24.34 22.42
CA GLY A 261 -0.33 -25.74 22.71
C GLY A 261 1.17 -26.06 22.77
N VAL A 262 2.04 -25.13 22.39
CA VAL A 262 3.50 -25.29 22.42
C VAL A 262 4.06 -24.89 23.79
N SER A 263 5.10 -25.61 24.24
CA SER A 263 5.83 -25.29 25.46
C SER A 263 7.21 -24.71 25.13
N SER A 264 7.64 -23.71 25.89
CA SER A 264 8.91 -23.02 25.65
C SER A 264 10.14 -23.93 25.81
N GLN A 265 9.98 -25.07 26.49
CA GLN A 265 11.03 -26.06 26.68
C GLN A 265 11.31 -26.88 25.42
N ASP A 266 10.36 -26.92 24.49
CA ASP A 266 10.46 -27.67 23.25
C ASP A 266 10.94 -26.78 22.08
N LEU A 267 10.91 -25.45 22.27
CA LEU A 267 11.46 -24.48 21.33
C LEU A 267 12.98 -24.45 21.38
N THR A 268 13.61 -24.47 20.20
CA THR A 268 15.06 -24.33 20.04
C THR A 268 15.34 -23.37 18.90
N GLU A 269 16.60 -22.99 18.67
CA GLU A 269 16.99 -22.18 17.52
C GLU A 269 16.51 -22.76 16.18
N ALA A 270 16.37 -24.09 16.07
CA ALA A 270 15.85 -24.74 14.87
C ALA A 270 14.34 -24.53 14.62
N SER A 271 13.60 -24.03 15.61
CA SER A 271 12.19 -23.63 15.46
C SER A 271 12.05 -22.25 14.83
N PHE A 272 13.16 -21.55 14.60
CA PHE A 272 13.18 -20.17 14.12
C PHE A 272 14.05 -20.05 12.88
N GLN A 273 13.62 -19.18 11.99
CA GLN A 273 14.46 -18.63 10.94
C GLN A 273 14.54 -17.12 11.15
N PHE A 274 15.75 -16.58 11.13
CA PHE A 274 15.97 -15.15 11.22
C PHE A 274 16.36 -14.67 9.84
N GLU A 275 15.60 -13.73 9.27
CA GLU A 275 15.91 -13.18 7.95
C GLU A 275 17.33 -12.58 7.93
N ASP A 276 18.02 -12.79 6.80
CA ASP A 276 19.48 -12.79 6.63
C ASP A 276 20.23 -11.75 7.49
N ALA A 277 20.74 -12.22 8.64
CA ALA A 277 21.50 -11.41 9.58
C ALA A 277 22.79 -10.84 8.97
N GLU A 278 23.39 -11.51 7.97
CA GLU A 278 24.56 -10.99 7.26
C GLU A 278 24.15 -9.80 6.37
N LEU A 279 23.04 -9.94 5.64
CA LEU A 279 22.52 -8.86 4.79
C LEU A 279 22.05 -7.65 5.61
N THR A 280 21.44 -7.88 6.77
CA THR A 280 21.10 -6.84 7.75
C THR A 280 22.34 -6.07 8.19
N ALA A 281 23.40 -6.79 8.55
CA ALA A 281 24.65 -6.18 8.99
C ALA A 281 25.29 -5.37 7.85
N ASP A 282 25.22 -5.85 6.61
CA ASP A 282 25.73 -5.15 5.43
C ASP A 282 24.95 -3.85 5.15
N PHE A 283 23.61 -3.88 5.22
CA PHE A 283 22.80 -2.66 5.05
C PHE A 283 23.04 -1.65 6.18
N GLN A 284 23.09 -2.10 7.43
CA GLN A 284 23.37 -1.22 8.55
C GLN A 284 24.80 -0.64 8.46
N ALA A 285 25.79 -1.44 8.05
CA ALA A 285 27.15 -0.96 7.83
C ALA A 285 27.23 0.09 6.70
N ALA A 286 26.45 -0.08 5.63
CA ALA A 286 26.33 0.92 4.58
C ALA A 286 25.69 2.22 5.12
N LEU A 287 24.65 2.10 5.96
CA LEU A 287 24.00 3.23 6.63
C LEU A 287 25.00 4.02 7.51
N ASP A 288 25.75 3.29 8.33
CA ASP A 288 26.77 3.82 9.22
C ASP A 288 27.89 4.51 8.43
N GLN A 289 28.30 3.91 7.31
CA GLN A 289 29.31 4.50 6.42
C GLN A 289 28.81 5.82 5.82
N VAL A 290 27.57 5.87 5.32
CA VAL A 290 27.01 7.10 4.74
C VAL A 290 26.94 8.21 5.79
N LEU A 291 26.48 7.91 7.01
CA LEU A 291 26.44 8.89 8.09
C LEU A 291 27.85 9.31 8.57
N ALA A 292 28.85 8.42 8.50
CA ALA A 292 30.22 8.76 8.85
C ALA A 292 30.93 9.61 7.78
N GLU A 293 30.59 9.41 6.51
CA GLU A 293 31.18 10.14 5.37
C GLU A 293 30.48 11.47 5.08
N ARG A 294 29.23 11.61 5.51
CA ARG A 294 28.39 12.79 5.26
C ARG A 294 27.92 13.36 6.58
N ASN A 295 28.04 14.67 6.79
CA ASN A 295 27.69 15.31 8.05
C ASN A 295 26.17 15.51 8.23
N PHE A 296 25.37 14.49 7.92
CA PHE A 296 23.93 14.48 8.19
C PHE A 296 23.66 14.15 9.66
N PRO A 297 22.65 14.75 10.31
CA PRO A 297 22.30 14.41 11.69
C PRO A 297 21.74 12.99 11.87
N GLY A 298 20.97 12.52 10.89
CA GLY A 298 20.38 11.20 10.90
C GLY A 298 19.79 10.86 9.55
N LEU A 299 19.56 9.59 9.32
CA LEU A 299 19.03 9.07 8.07
C LEU A 299 18.26 7.77 8.31
N SER A 300 17.19 7.57 7.53
CA SER A 300 16.38 6.35 7.51
C SER A 300 16.44 5.76 6.09
N ALA A 301 16.48 4.44 6.00
CA ALA A 301 16.46 3.73 4.73
C ALA A 301 15.64 2.45 4.87
N SER A 302 14.93 2.09 3.80
CA SER A 302 14.24 0.82 3.67
C SER A 302 14.60 0.14 2.35
N VAL A 303 14.70 -1.17 2.36
CA VAL A 303 14.95 -2.03 1.20
C VAL A 303 13.87 -3.09 1.15
N ILE A 304 13.09 -3.08 0.07
CA ILE A 304 12.09 -4.10 -0.23
C ILE A 304 12.74 -5.10 -1.19
N MET A 305 12.75 -6.36 -0.78
CA MET A 305 13.29 -7.48 -1.55
C MET A 305 12.26 -8.03 -2.53
N SER A 306 12.73 -8.82 -3.51
CA SER A 306 11.85 -9.38 -4.55
C SER A 306 10.84 -10.41 -4.02
N ASP A 307 11.10 -10.98 -2.86
CA ASP A 307 10.22 -11.90 -2.13
C ASP A 307 9.25 -11.18 -1.18
N GLY A 308 9.21 -9.84 -1.22
CA GLY A 308 8.31 -9.02 -0.40
C GLY A 308 8.87 -8.64 0.97
N THR A 309 9.97 -9.26 1.40
CA THR A 309 10.62 -8.98 2.68
C THR A 309 11.16 -7.53 2.72
N VAL A 310 10.99 -6.86 3.87
CA VAL A 310 11.37 -5.45 4.04
C VAL A 310 12.42 -5.28 5.15
N TRP A 311 13.59 -4.78 4.78
CA TRP A 311 14.55 -4.24 5.74
C TRP A 311 14.29 -2.75 5.94
N ALA A 312 14.29 -2.28 7.18
CA ALA A 312 14.26 -0.86 7.51
C ALA A 312 15.31 -0.57 8.59
N GLY A 313 16.11 0.46 8.38
CA GLY A 313 17.17 0.85 9.29
C GLY A 313 17.25 2.36 9.45
N THR A 314 17.57 2.79 10.66
CA THR A 314 17.80 4.20 10.99
C THR A 314 19.16 4.37 11.64
N GLN A 315 19.80 5.50 11.38
CA GLN A 315 21.03 5.85 12.06
C GLN A 315 21.09 7.36 12.36
N GLY A 316 21.65 7.71 13.51
CA GLY A 316 21.77 9.10 13.96
C GLY A 316 20.55 9.62 14.74
N VAL A 317 20.25 10.90 14.59
CA VAL A 317 19.28 11.64 15.40
C VAL A 317 18.25 12.39 14.56
N SER A 318 16.99 12.37 15.00
CA SER A 318 15.91 13.19 14.42
C SER A 318 15.96 14.65 14.90
N ASP A 319 16.66 14.89 16.02
CA ASP A 319 16.87 16.21 16.61
C ASP A 319 18.29 16.33 17.16
N LEU A 320 19.14 17.07 16.42
CA LEU A 320 20.55 17.26 16.79
C LEU A 320 20.71 18.07 18.07
N GLU A 321 19.81 19.01 18.37
CA GLU A 321 19.95 19.85 19.57
C GLU A 321 19.64 19.08 20.84
N ASN A 322 18.64 18.19 20.78
CA ASN A 322 18.21 17.38 21.93
C ASN A 322 18.83 15.98 21.95
N GLN A 323 19.59 15.61 20.91
CA GLN A 323 20.15 14.27 20.73
C GLN A 323 19.06 13.18 20.75
N THR A 324 17.90 13.47 20.17
CA THR A 324 16.79 12.52 20.10
C THR A 324 17.13 11.46 19.05
N PRO A 325 17.22 10.16 19.41
CA PRO A 325 17.47 9.10 18.45
C PRO A 325 16.42 9.10 17.35
N LEU A 326 16.87 8.93 16.10
CA LEU A 326 15.97 8.71 14.98
C LEU A 326 15.32 7.33 15.11
N LYS A 327 14.05 7.23 14.75
CA LYS A 327 13.29 5.99 14.75
C LYS A 327 12.70 5.68 13.37
N PRO A 328 12.36 4.41 13.08
CA PRO A 328 11.75 4.03 11.79
C PRO A 328 10.42 4.73 11.50
N ASP A 329 9.65 5.08 12.53
CA ASP A 329 8.33 5.73 12.43
C ASP A 329 8.39 7.27 12.39
N ASP A 330 9.58 7.87 12.50
CA ASP A 330 9.76 9.32 12.40
C ASP A 330 9.42 9.85 10.99
N ARG A 331 8.85 11.05 10.92
CA ARG A 331 8.39 11.65 9.65
C ARG A 331 9.40 12.57 9.01
N PHE A 332 9.52 12.45 7.70
CA PHE A 332 10.40 13.24 6.86
C PHE A 332 9.60 14.11 5.87
N VAL A 333 10.12 15.30 5.59
CA VAL A 333 9.73 16.03 4.38
C VAL A 333 10.43 15.37 3.20
N ILE A 334 9.65 14.82 2.29
CA ILE A 334 10.16 14.07 1.13
C ILE A 334 10.48 14.95 -0.08
N GLY A 335 10.15 16.25 -0.02
CA GLY A 335 10.44 17.25 -1.04
C GLY A 335 9.91 16.84 -2.41
N SER A 336 10.76 16.88 -3.44
CA SER A 336 10.34 16.60 -4.81
C SER A 336 9.89 15.16 -5.10
N VAL A 337 10.00 14.23 -4.14
CA VAL A 337 9.31 12.93 -4.23
C VAL A 337 7.79 13.11 -4.26
N THR A 338 7.26 14.20 -3.68
CA THR A 338 5.83 14.57 -3.74
C THR A 338 5.26 14.59 -5.17
N LYS A 339 6.10 14.91 -6.16
CA LYS A 339 5.72 14.94 -7.58
C LYS A 339 5.21 13.59 -8.10
N LEU A 340 5.67 12.48 -7.52
CA LEU A 340 5.13 11.16 -7.85
C LEU A 340 3.64 11.08 -7.52
N PHE A 341 3.22 11.55 -6.35
CA PHE A 341 1.81 11.56 -5.94
C PHE A 341 0.96 12.48 -6.84
N THR A 342 1.43 13.70 -7.11
CA THR A 342 0.74 14.61 -8.04
C THR A 342 0.58 14.00 -9.43
N ALA A 343 1.64 13.39 -9.98
CA ALA A 343 1.58 12.75 -11.29
C ALA A 343 0.63 11.55 -11.28
N THR A 344 0.62 10.73 -10.23
CA THR A 344 -0.31 9.61 -10.07
C THR A 344 -1.75 10.08 -10.10
N VAL A 345 -2.11 11.12 -9.34
CA VAL A 345 -3.49 11.67 -9.38
C VAL A 345 -3.84 12.20 -10.76
N VAL A 346 -2.92 12.91 -11.45
CA VAL A 346 -3.16 13.37 -12.82
C VAL A 346 -3.43 12.20 -13.78
N MET A 347 -2.71 11.09 -13.63
CA MET A 347 -2.90 9.91 -14.47
C MET A 347 -4.23 9.20 -14.16
N GLN A 348 -4.60 9.05 -12.88
CA GLN A 348 -5.90 8.49 -12.47
C GLN A 348 -7.05 9.34 -13.03
N LEU A 349 -6.99 10.67 -12.89
CA LEU A 349 -8.00 11.58 -13.44
C LEU A 349 -8.07 11.52 -14.98
N ALA A 350 -6.95 11.27 -15.65
CA ALA A 350 -6.92 11.09 -17.10
C ALA A 350 -7.53 9.76 -17.54
N GLU A 351 -7.30 8.70 -16.77
CA GLU A 351 -7.88 7.36 -16.97
C GLU A 351 -9.40 7.37 -16.78
N GLU A 352 -9.89 8.09 -15.76
CA GLU A 352 -11.32 8.32 -15.50
C GLU A 352 -12.01 9.22 -16.54
N GLY A 353 -11.24 9.91 -17.38
CA GLY A 353 -11.75 10.91 -18.32
C GLY A 353 -12.19 12.22 -17.66
N THR A 354 -11.87 12.45 -16.38
CA THR A 354 -12.12 13.69 -15.64
C THR A 354 -11.29 14.85 -16.20
N LEU A 355 -10.07 14.57 -16.66
CA LEU A 355 -9.24 15.51 -17.43
C LEU A 355 -8.62 14.82 -18.66
N ASN A 356 -8.13 15.60 -19.63
CA ASN A 356 -7.30 15.08 -20.71
C ASN A 356 -5.87 15.61 -20.61
N LEU A 357 -4.87 14.74 -20.83
CA LEU A 357 -3.46 15.16 -20.83
C LEU A 357 -3.13 16.21 -21.90
N ASP A 358 -3.91 16.28 -22.98
CA ASP A 358 -3.73 17.27 -24.04
C ASP A 358 -4.57 18.54 -23.82
N ASP A 359 -5.29 18.65 -22.70
CA ASP A 359 -6.01 19.87 -22.33
C ASP A 359 -5.02 21.01 -22.06
N PRO A 360 -5.30 22.23 -22.57
CA PRO A 360 -4.51 23.40 -22.25
C PRO A 360 -4.78 23.85 -20.81
N MET A 361 -3.75 24.30 -20.08
CA MET A 361 -3.91 24.69 -18.67
C MET A 361 -4.92 25.83 -18.45
N ASN A 362 -5.11 26.72 -19.43
CA ASN A 362 -6.11 27.80 -19.36
C ASN A 362 -7.58 27.29 -19.35
N GLN A 363 -7.82 26.01 -19.66
CA GLN A 363 -9.13 25.39 -19.45
C GLN A 363 -9.45 25.26 -17.95
N TRP A 364 -8.45 24.93 -17.16
CA TRP A 364 -8.57 24.60 -15.74
C TRP A 364 -8.26 25.78 -14.83
N ILE A 365 -7.35 26.66 -15.25
CA ILE A 365 -6.95 27.86 -14.50
C ILE A 365 -7.31 29.11 -15.33
N PRO A 366 -8.54 29.66 -15.20
CA PRO A 366 -8.97 30.81 -15.99
C PRO A 366 -8.06 32.03 -15.83
N GLY A 367 -7.64 32.62 -16.97
CA GLY A 367 -6.80 33.81 -16.98
C GLY A 367 -5.31 33.53 -16.73
N ILE A 368 -4.90 32.27 -16.63
CA ILE A 368 -3.47 31.92 -16.53
C ILE A 368 -2.69 32.35 -17.77
N ALA A 369 -3.32 32.37 -18.95
CA ALA A 369 -2.68 32.81 -20.19
C ALA A 369 -2.32 34.30 -20.22
N GLU A 370 -2.96 35.12 -19.37
CA GLU A 370 -2.61 36.54 -19.20
C GLU A 370 -1.42 36.73 -18.24
N ARG A 371 -1.12 35.71 -17.43
CA ARG A 371 -0.15 35.75 -16.33
C ARG A 371 1.12 34.96 -16.64
N ILE A 372 1.02 33.89 -17.43
CA ILE A 372 2.11 33.04 -17.87
C ILE A 372 2.18 33.04 -19.41
N PRO A 373 3.33 33.44 -20.01
CA PRO A 373 3.48 33.45 -21.45
C PRO A 373 3.23 32.08 -22.09
N ASN A 374 2.44 32.07 -23.18
CA ASN A 374 1.97 30.86 -23.88
C ASN A 374 1.10 29.93 -23.03
N GLY A 375 0.51 30.43 -21.94
CA GLY A 375 -0.26 29.60 -21.03
C GLY A 375 -1.54 29.00 -21.60
N ASP A 376 -2.04 29.54 -22.70
CA ASP A 376 -3.13 28.96 -23.48
C ASP A 376 -2.71 27.77 -24.36
N GLN A 377 -1.40 27.55 -24.54
CA GLN A 377 -0.83 26.49 -25.39
C GLN A 377 -0.14 25.37 -24.61
N ILE A 378 0.14 25.58 -23.32
CA ILE A 378 0.79 24.60 -22.46
C ILE A 378 -0.24 23.55 -22.03
N THR A 379 0.03 22.28 -22.33
CA THR A 379 -0.86 21.17 -21.96
C THR A 379 -0.51 20.54 -20.62
N VAL A 380 -1.47 19.85 -20.01
CA VAL A 380 -1.25 19.03 -18.79
C VAL A 380 -0.06 18.08 -18.97
N ARG A 381 0.04 17.41 -20.13
CA ARG A 381 1.15 16.52 -20.49
C ARG A 381 2.51 17.21 -20.41
N GLN A 382 2.58 18.45 -20.89
CA GLN A 382 3.83 19.22 -20.88
C GLN A 382 4.23 19.65 -19.47
N LEU A 383 3.28 19.89 -18.58
CA LEU A 383 3.56 20.14 -17.16
C LEU A 383 4.14 18.88 -16.50
N VAL A 384 3.46 17.72 -16.63
CA VAL A 384 3.91 16.44 -16.07
C VAL A 384 5.31 16.08 -16.56
N SER A 385 5.55 16.24 -17.87
CA SER A 385 6.81 15.83 -18.50
C SER A 385 7.93 16.86 -18.36
N HIS A 386 7.72 17.96 -17.65
CA HIS A 386 8.66 19.08 -17.57
C HIS A 386 9.07 19.65 -18.95
N THR A 387 8.14 19.69 -19.92
CA THR A 387 8.39 20.29 -21.25
C THR A 387 7.53 21.51 -21.55
N SER A 388 6.88 22.08 -20.54
CA SER A 388 6.03 23.26 -20.65
C SER A 388 6.81 24.53 -21.05
N GLY A 389 8.10 24.62 -20.69
CA GLY A 389 8.88 25.85 -20.78
C GLY A 389 8.55 26.85 -19.65
N VAL A 390 7.64 26.51 -18.73
CA VAL A 390 7.35 27.30 -17.53
C VAL A 390 8.61 27.36 -16.69
N ARG A 391 9.01 28.59 -16.36
CA ARG A 391 10.18 28.87 -15.54
C ARG A 391 9.90 28.47 -14.09
N ASP A 392 10.91 27.94 -13.40
CA ASP A 392 10.84 27.79 -11.94
C ASP A 392 11.19 29.09 -11.20
N TYR A 393 10.60 29.28 -10.02
CA TYR A 393 11.02 30.34 -9.11
C TYR A 393 12.40 30.00 -8.53
N ASP A 394 13.20 31.04 -8.23
CA ASP A 394 14.52 30.89 -7.63
C ASP A 394 14.66 31.74 -6.35
N ASP A 395 15.75 31.54 -5.60
CA ASP A 395 16.04 32.29 -4.37
C ASP A 395 16.05 33.82 -4.60
N SER A 396 16.36 34.27 -5.81
CA SER A 396 16.35 35.70 -6.13
C SER A 396 14.92 36.24 -6.27
N ASP A 397 13.99 35.41 -6.72
CA ASP A 397 12.59 35.74 -6.85
C ASP A 397 11.91 35.80 -5.49
N LEU A 398 12.18 34.80 -4.65
CA LEU A 398 11.74 34.79 -3.26
C LEU A 398 12.33 35.97 -2.47
N GLY A 399 13.64 36.22 -2.64
CA GLY A 399 14.34 37.33 -2.00
C GLY A 399 13.74 38.69 -2.37
N LYS A 400 13.41 38.92 -3.65
CA LYS A 400 12.74 40.15 -4.09
C LYS A 400 11.34 40.30 -3.52
N ALA A 401 10.57 39.21 -3.44
CA ALA A 401 9.24 39.25 -2.86
C ALA A 401 9.28 39.65 -1.37
N ILE A 402 10.26 39.13 -0.62
CA ILE A 402 10.50 39.51 0.78
C ILE A 402 11.04 40.94 0.90
N GLU A 403 11.94 41.37 0.01
CA GLU A 403 12.45 42.75 0.00
C GLU A 403 11.33 43.77 -0.27
N THR A 404 10.39 43.42 -1.14
CA THR A 404 9.26 44.28 -1.51
C THR A 404 8.13 44.24 -0.48
N ASN A 405 7.91 43.09 0.17
CA ASN A 405 7.01 42.95 1.31
C ASN A 405 7.68 42.15 2.45
N PRO A 406 8.34 42.82 3.42
CA PRO A 406 9.04 42.14 4.51
C PRO A 406 8.17 41.28 5.42
N GLU A 407 6.85 41.46 5.42
CA GLU A 407 5.92 40.61 6.18
C GLU A 407 5.88 39.18 5.61
N ARG A 408 6.10 39.00 4.29
CA ARG A 408 6.19 37.67 3.65
C ARG A 408 7.31 36.78 4.19
N ALA A 409 8.29 37.32 4.94
CA ALA A 409 9.31 36.53 5.60
C ALA A 409 8.80 35.72 6.81
N GLN A 410 7.59 36.03 7.29
CA GLN A 410 6.97 35.39 8.46
C GLN A 410 5.65 34.68 8.11
N GLU A 411 5.24 34.73 6.85
CA GLU A 411 3.99 34.14 6.36
C GLU A 411 4.23 32.72 5.83
N GLU A 412 3.18 31.89 5.91
CA GLU A 412 3.10 30.67 5.13
C GLU A 412 2.76 31.01 3.69
N TRP A 413 3.49 30.41 2.76
CA TRP A 413 3.32 30.64 1.34
C TRP A 413 2.37 29.59 0.77
N THR A 414 1.37 30.04 0.03
CA THR A 414 0.44 29.16 -0.69
C THR A 414 1.00 28.76 -2.06
N PRO A 415 0.50 27.68 -2.70
CA PRO A 415 0.80 27.36 -4.09
C PRO A 415 0.67 28.56 -5.05
N GLU A 416 -0.42 29.33 -4.94
CA GLU A 416 -0.64 30.55 -5.73
C GLU A 416 0.44 31.62 -5.46
N ASP A 417 0.91 31.80 -4.21
CA ASP A 417 2.00 32.75 -3.91
C ASP A 417 3.31 32.39 -4.65
N PHE A 418 3.58 31.09 -4.86
CA PHE A 418 4.73 30.63 -5.63
C PHE A 418 4.54 30.82 -7.14
N ILE A 419 3.33 30.55 -7.65
CA ILE A 419 2.98 30.81 -9.05
C ILE A 419 3.07 32.31 -9.35
N GLU A 420 2.65 33.18 -8.42
CA GLU A 420 2.77 34.65 -8.54
C GLU A 420 4.21 35.12 -8.79
N LEU A 421 5.21 34.43 -8.23
CA LEU A 421 6.61 34.81 -8.41
C LEU A 421 7.05 34.77 -9.86
N ILE A 422 6.41 33.97 -10.70
CA ILE A 422 6.80 33.80 -12.11
C ILE A 422 5.89 34.52 -13.11
N TYR A 423 4.90 35.29 -12.62
CA TYR A 423 4.03 36.07 -13.49
C TYR A 423 4.81 37.06 -14.38
N ASP A 424 4.38 37.15 -15.64
CA ASP A 424 4.98 37.96 -16.71
C ASP A 424 6.46 37.64 -17.01
N LYS A 425 7.01 36.55 -16.49
CA LYS A 425 8.39 36.15 -16.80
C LYS A 425 8.48 35.34 -18.08
N GLU A 426 9.51 35.64 -18.86
CA GLU A 426 9.81 34.90 -20.08
C GLU A 426 10.01 33.40 -19.77
N PRO A 427 9.50 32.50 -20.64
CA PRO A 427 9.73 31.06 -20.53
C PRO A 427 11.22 30.74 -20.41
N ALA A 428 11.55 29.75 -19.59
CA ALA A 428 12.95 29.32 -19.44
C ALA A 428 13.47 28.67 -20.73
N ASN A 429 12.61 27.94 -21.44
CA ASN A 429 12.89 27.27 -22.70
C ASN A 429 11.67 27.30 -23.64
N SER A 430 11.89 26.91 -24.90
CA SER A 430 10.76 26.72 -25.83
C SER A 430 9.94 25.48 -25.43
N PRO A 431 8.59 25.52 -25.52
CA PRO A 431 7.76 24.35 -25.24
C PRO A 431 8.20 23.11 -26.04
N GLY A 432 8.22 21.94 -25.38
CA GLY A 432 8.75 20.68 -25.91
C GLY A 432 10.21 20.38 -25.56
N GLN A 433 10.92 21.31 -24.91
CA GLN A 433 12.26 21.06 -24.36
C GLN A 433 12.15 20.77 -22.86
N PHE A 434 12.88 19.75 -22.39
CA PHE A 434 12.89 19.37 -20.99
C PHE A 434 13.57 20.45 -20.13
N ASP A 435 12.89 20.87 -19.07
CA ASP A 435 13.38 21.80 -18.06
C ASP A 435 12.68 21.53 -16.72
N TYR A 436 13.46 21.12 -15.72
CA TYR A 436 12.92 20.79 -14.40
C TYR A 436 12.35 22.06 -13.74
N SER A 437 11.11 21.96 -13.26
CA SER A 437 10.39 23.09 -12.67
C SER A 437 9.40 22.60 -11.62
N ASN A 438 9.59 23.01 -10.37
CA ASN A 438 8.63 22.79 -9.30
C ASN A 438 7.28 23.44 -9.64
N THR A 439 7.34 24.62 -10.27
CA THR A 439 6.15 25.37 -10.68
C THR A 439 5.21 24.58 -11.61
N ASN A 440 5.74 23.65 -12.42
CA ASN A 440 4.88 22.74 -13.20
C ASN A 440 3.96 21.91 -12.31
N TYR A 441 4.48 21.40 -11.20
CA TYR A 441 3.74 20.53 -10.30
C TYR A 441 2.84 21.33 -9.35
N THR A 442 3.19 22.58 -9.04
CA THR A 442 2.26 23.54 -8.42
C THR A 442 1.05 23.80 -9.31
N LEU A 443 1.26 24.05 -10.61
CA LEU A 443 0.19 24.23 -11.58
C LEU A 443 -0.65 22.96 -11.77
N LEU A 444 -0.05 21.77 -11.70
CA LEU A 444 -0.80 20.52 -11.73
C LEU A 444 -1.69 20.35 -10.49
N GLY A 445 -1.25 20.80 -9.31
CA GLY A 445 -2.09 20.86 -8.11
C GLY A 445 -3.35 21.68 -8.35
N GLU A 446 -3.22 22.91 -8.85
CA GLU A 446 -4.36 23.77 -9.20
C GLU A 446 -5.29 23.13 -10.24
N ILE A 447 -4.73 22.40 -11.22
CA ILE A 447 -5.51 21.68 -12.23
C ILE A 447 -6.30 20.53 -11.60
N ILE A 448 -5.69 19.76 -10.69
CA ILE A 448 -6.37 18.68 -9.95
C ILE A 448 -7.54 19.25 -9.16
N GLU A 449 -7.31 20.33 -8.42
CA GLU A 449 -8.37 20.96 -7.60
C GLU A 449 -9.51 21.47 -8.47
N ALA A 450 -9.19 22.14 -9.58
CA ALA A 450 -10.19 22.62 -10.53
C ALA A 450 -10.95 21.49 -11.23
N ALA A 451 -10.29 20.35 -11.52
CA ALA A 451 -10.92 19.21 -12.19
C ALA A 451 -11.84 18.40 -11.26
N THR A 452 -11.58 18.43 -9.96
CA THR A 452 -12.27 17.58 -8.97
C THR A 452 -13.22 18.34 -8.05
N ASP A 453 -13.15 19.68 -8.03
CA ASP A 453 -13.84 20.52 -7.03
C ASP A 453 -13.49 20.10 -5.59
N SER A 454 -12.23 19.69 -5.38
CA SER A 454 -11.70 19.15 -4.12
C SER A 454 -10.23 19.53 -3.95
N ASP A 455 -9.82 19.81 -2.72
CA ASP A 455 -8.44 20.16 -2.38
C ASP A 455 -7.45 19.03 -2.72
N LEU A 456 -6.20 19.39 -3.09
CA LEU A 456 -5.17 18.43 -3.49
C LEU A 456 -4.85 17.42 -2.38
N GLU A 457 -4.86 17.86 -1.13
CA GLU A 457 -4.66 17.00 0.04
C GLU A 457 -5.72 15.89 0.12
N ALA A 458 -7.00 16.23 -0.11
CA ALA A 458 -8.07 15.25 -0.12
C ALA A 458 -7.94 14.27 -1.29
N GLN A 459 -7.45 14.74 -2.44
CA GLN A 459 -7.17 13.87 -3.60
C GLN A 459 -6.00 12.91 -3.32
N PHE A 460 -4.94 13.36 -2.63
CA PHE A 460 -3.87 12.46 -2.19
C PHE A 460 -4.36 11.45 -1.18
N GLN A 461 -5.16 11.87 -0.19
CA GLN A 461 -5.69 11.00 0.84
C GLN A 461 -6.53 9.88 0.21
N THR A 462 -7.58 10.25 -0.53
CA THR A 462 -8.58 9.31 -1.04
C THR A 462 -8.06 8.41 -2.16
N ARG A 463 -7.16 8.92 -3.01
CA ARG A 463 -6.74 8.19 -4.22
C ARG A 463 -5.42 7.46 -4.07
N ILE A 464 -4.64 7.78 -3.04
CA ILE A 464 -3.30 7.21 -2.87
C ILE A 464 -3.05 6.80 -1.42
N PHE A 465 -3.26 7.65 -0.43
CA PHE A 465 -2.84 7.31 0.93
C PHE A 465 -3.74 6.24 1.55
N ASP A 466 -5.06 6.40 1.49
CA ASP A 466 -6.00 5.40 2.03
C ASP A 466 -5.88 4.05 1.31
N PRO A 467 -5.91 3.98 -0.04
CA PRO A 467 -5.84 2.70 -0.75
C PRO A 467 -4.50 1.97 -0.62
N LEU A 468 -3.43 2.67 -0.20
CA LEU A 468 -2.11 2.07 0.02
C LEU A 468 -1.78 1.90 1.52
N GLY A 469 -2.73 2.13 2.42
CA GLY A 469 -2.50 2.03 3.87
C GLY A 469 -1.47 3.04 4.41
N LEU A 470 -1.26 4.17 3.72
CA LEU A 470 -0.27 5.19 4.09
C LEU A 470 -0.82 6.16 5.16
N GLU A 471 -1.33 5.63 6.27
CA GLU A 471 -1.99 6.37 7.38
C GLU A 471 -1.13 7.46 8.03
N ASN A 472 0.15 7.46 7.69
CA ASN A 472 1.21 8.23 8.30
C ASN A 472 1.84 9.21 7.31
N THR A 473 1.30 9.31 6.11
CA THR A 473 1.74 10.27 5.10
C THR A 473 0.75 11.43 5.08
N PHE A 474 1.27 12.66 5.10
CA PHE A 474 0.45 13.86 5.14
C PHE A 474 0.93 14.85 4.10
N TYR A 475 0.00 15.55 3.46
CA TYR A 475 0.34 16.69 2.61
C TYR A 475 0.66 17.92 3.47
N ALA A 476 -0.22 18.26 4.42
CA ALA A 476 0.04 19.27 5.43
C ALA A 476 0.36 18.60 6.78
N LEU A 477 1.35 19.14 7.52
CA LEU A 477 1.72 18.56 8.82
C LEU A 477 0.60 18.79 9.85
N PRO A 478 0.06 17.75 10.50
CA PRO A 478 -0.95 17.91 11.54
C PRO A 478 -0.36 18.56 12.80
N GLU A 479 -1.22 19.16 13.63
CA GLU A 479 -0.80 19.77 14.92
C GLU A 479 -0.17 18.73 15.86
N ASP A 480 -0.68 17.49 15.84
CA ASP A 480 -0.16 16.35 16.57
C ASP A 480 0.38 15.31 15.57
N ILE A 481 1.71 15.13 15.53
CA ILE A 481 2.38 14.19 14.61
C ILE A 481 2.69 12.88 15.37
N PRO A 482 2.05 11.75 15.03
CA PRO A 482 2.39 10.44 15.58
C PRO A 482 3.83 10.03 15.20
N GLY A 483 4.57 9.39 16.10
CA GLY A 483 5.95 8.92 15.87
C GLY A 483 7.05 9.97 16.02
N GLY A 484 6.76 11.25 15.72
CA GLY A 484 7.71 12.36 15.78
C GLY A 484 8.04 12.95 14.41
N TYR A 485 8.59 14.16 14.38
CA TYR A 485 8.92 14.88 13.15
C TYR A 485 10.42 15.20 13.10
N VAL A 486 11.09 14.76 12.04
CA VAL A 486 12.53 14.96 11.86
C VAL A 486 12.81 16.42 11.57
N LYS A 487 13.70 17.03 12.36
CA LYS A 487 14.10 18.42 12.13
C LYS A 487 14.94 18.54 10.86
N SER A 488 14.65 19.58 10.07
CA SER A 488 15.40 19.86 8.85
C SER A 488 16.69 20.63 9.14
N TYR A 489 17.77 20.19 8.50
CA TYR A 489 19.08 20.82 8.55
C TYR A 489 19.61 21.05 7.13
N TYR A 490 20.39 22.10 6.94
CA TYR A 490 21.09 22.39 5.69
C TYR A 490 22.60 22.46 5.90
N ASP A 491 23.31 22.24 4.80
CA ASP A 491 24.73 22.46 4.67
C ASP A 491 24.97 23.73 3.84
N GLU A 492 25.81 24.65 4.32
CA GLU A 492 25.96 25.99 3.71
C GLU A 492 26.64 25.96 2.33
N ASP A 493 27.54 25.01 2.12
CA ASP A 493 28.29 24.80 0.87
C ASP A 493 27.90 23.51 0.15
N GLY A 494 27.05 22.68 0.76
CA GLY A 494 26.45 21.47 0.18
C GLY A 494 27.46 20.36 -0.12
N ASP A 495 28.67 20.44 0.43
CA ASP A 495 29.75 19.49 0.18
C ASP A 495 29.80 18.35 1.22
N GLY A 496 28.99 18.46 2.27
CA GLY A 496 28.84 17.51 3.36
C GLY A 496 29.91 17.62 4.44
N ASN A 497 30.77 18.64 4.42
CA ASN A 497 31.89 18.80 5.35
C ASN A 497 31.62 19.80 6.49
N ALA A 498 30.74 20.78 6.29
CA ALA A 498 30.42 21.75 7.32
C ALA A 498 29.38 21.20 8.33
N PRO A 499 29.39 21.67 9.59
CA PRO A 499 28.39 21.26 10.58
C PRO A 499 26.97 21.64 10.12
N PRO A 500 26.00 20.71 10.18
CA PRO A 500 24.64 20.95 9.74
C PRO A 500 24.02 22.10 10.54
N ARG A 501 23.31 23.00 9.85
CA ARG A 501 22.61 24.12 10.44
C ARG A 501 21.11 23.91 10.37
N ARG A 502 20.43 24.17 11.47
CA ARG A 502 18.97 24.02 11.53
C ARG A 502 18.29 25.09 10.68
N TYR A 503 17.27 24.69 9.92
CA TYR A 503 16.32 25.64 9.33
C TYR A 503 15.54 26.36 10.46
N SER A 504 15.39 27.69 10.40
CA SER A 504 14.51 28.38 11.34
C SER A 504 13.07 27.97 11.08
N GLN A 505 12.27 27.73 12.12
CA GLN A 505 10.88 27.25 12.05
C GLN A 505 9.94 28.05 11.12
N SER A 506 10.34 29.23 10.63
CA SER A 506 9.61 30.02 9.64
C SER A 506 9.83 29.60 8.17
N SER A 507 10.49 28.47 7.90
CA SER A 507 10.83 28.02 6.54
C SER A 507 10.19 26.69 6.15
N SER A 508 9.27 26.17 6.97
CA SER A 508 8.49 24.96 6.67
C SER A 508 7.67 25.09 5.38
N SER A 509 7.34 26.31 4.95
CA SER A 509 6.64 26.59 3.69
C SER A 509 7.51 26.52 2.44
N LEU A 510 8.84 26.51 2.55
CA LEU A 510 9.75 26.46 1.39
C LEU A 510 10.02 25.04 0.89
N SER A 511 9.70 24.03 1.69
CA SER A 511 10.04 22.62 1.46
C SER A 511 8.85 21.75 1.05
N LEU A 512 7.69 22.34 0.78
CA LEU A 512 6.44 21.61 0.50
C LEU A 512 6.27 21.17 -0.98
N LEU A 513 7.27 21.36 -1.85
CA LEU A 513 7.24 20.92 -3.26
C LEU A 513 8.58 20.37 -3.79
#